data_AF-A0A940FP62-F1
#
_entry.id   AF-A0A940FP62-F1
#
_cell.length_a   1.000
_cell.length_b   1.000
_cell.length_c   1.000
_cell.angle_alpha   90.00
_cell.angle_beta   90.00
_cell.angle_gamma   90.00
#
_symmetry.space_group_name_H-M   'P 1'
#
loop_
_entity.id
_entity.type
_entity.pdbx_description
1 polymer ?
#
loop_
_entity_poly.entity_id
_entity_poly.type
_entity_poly.pdbx_seq_one_letter_code
_entity_poly.pdbx_strand_id
1 'polypeptide(L)'
;MDREPKMTGAVTALLIALPFALVLAWSQPTRGPSRAELAEALSREAGRTIAASDLRSIRCTVQSVTYECRWEQRADEAWSERSGRLATGGDGWRLAKDETR
;
A
#
# COMPACT_ATOMS: atom_id res chain seq x y z
N MET A 1 69.59 12.14 -13.59
CA MET A 1 68.66 11.95 -14.73
C MET A 1 69.06 10.69 -15.47
N ASP A 2 68.18 9.69 -15.50
CA ASP A 2 67.81 8.79 -16.62
C ASP A 2 67.11 7.56 -16.01
N ARG A 3 65.79 7.64 -15.81
CA ARG A 3 64.69 7.15 -16.68
C ARG A 3 64.18 5.76 -16.25
N GLU A 4 63.06 5.78 -15.53
CA GLU A 4 62.17 4.65 -15.29
C GLU A 4 61.72 3.97 -16.61
N PRO A 5 61.61 2.64 -16.64
CA PRO A 5 60.75 1.97 -17.61
C PRO A 5 59.28 2.09 -17.18
N LYS A 6 58.52 2.88 -17.93
CA LYS A 6 57.05 2.94 -17.87
C LYS A 6 56.45 1.54 -18.06
N MET A 7 55.81 1.02 -17.02
CA MET A 7 54.95 -0.16 -17.12
C MET A 7 53.78 0.13 -18.05
N THR A 8 53.76 -0.57 -19.18
CA THR A 8 52.57 -0.72 -20.02
C THR A 8 51.82 -1.95 -19.50
N GLY A 9 50.59 -1.75 -19.04
CA GLY A 9 49.73 -2.84 -18.59
C GLY A 9 48.29 -2.38 -18.57
N ALA A 10 47.65 -2.39 -19.74
CA ALA A 10 46.21 -2.30 -19.85
C ALA A 10 45.58 -3.54 -19.21
N VAL A 11 44.81 -3.36 -18.14
CA VAL A 11 43.83 -4.35 -17.70
C VAL A 11 42.49 -3.65 -17.55
N THR A 12 41.68 -3.86 -18.57
CA THR A 12 40.25 -3.59 -18.64
C THR A 12 39.57 -4.18 -17.41
N ALA A 13 39.12 -3.34 -16.49
CA ALA A 13 38.16 -3.72 -15.47
C ALA A 13 37.06 -2.65 -15.44
N LEU A 14 36.15 -2.80 -16.40
CA LEU A 14 34.85 -2.16 -16.45
C LEU A 14 34.04 -2.62 -15.23
N LEU A 15 34.24 -1.97 -14.08
CA LEU A 15 33.31 -2.09 -12.96
C LEU A 15 32.36 -0.90 -13.05
N ILE A 16 31.28 -1.15 -13.78
CA ILE A 16 30.04 -0.38 -13.70
C ILE A 16 29.71 -0.32 -12.21
N ALA A 17 29.98 0.83 -11.59
CA ALA A 17 29.45 1.14 -10.28
C ALA A 17 27.93 1.16 -10.46
N LEU A 18 27.29 0.02 -10.19
CA LEU A 18 25.83 -0.03 -10.06
C LEU A 18 25.49 1.09 -9.08
N PRO A 19 24.69 2.10 -9.49
CA PRO A 19 24.15 2.99 -8.49
C PRO A 19 23.33 2.06 -7.61
N PHE A 20 23.75 1.93 -6.36
CA PHE A 20 23.00 1.22 -5.35
C PHE A 20 21.68 1.99 -5.26
N ALA A 21 20.70 1.55 -6.05
CA ALA A 21 19.37 2.07 -6.04
C ALA A 21 18.83 1.71 -4.66
N LEU A 22 19.08 2.59 -3.69
CA LEU A 22 18.30 2.66 -2.47
C LEU A 22 16.87 2.86 -2.93
N VAL A 23 16.17 1.76 -3.14
CA VAL A 23 14.73 1.72 -2.97
C VAL A 23 14.54 2.03 -1.49
N LEU A 24 14.48 3.32 -1.19
CA LEU A 24 13.84 3.82 0.00
C LEU A 24 12.43 3.26 -0.09
N ALA A 25 12.23 2.08 0.49
CA ALA A 25 10.92 1.57 0.83
C ALA A 25 10.34 2.66 1.74
N TRP A 26 9.60 3.58 1.12
CA TRP A 26 8.66 4.44 1.79
C TRP A 26 7.77 3.47 2.55
N SER A 27 8.13 3.21 3.80
CA SER A 27 7.21 2.72 4.81
C SER A 27 6.23 3.86 5.00
N GLN A 28 5.32 4.00 4.04
CA GLN A 28 4.23 4.93 4.13
C GLN A 28 3.56 4.59 5.46
N PRO A 29 3.29 5.59 6.32
CA PRO A 29 2.48 5.34 7.49
C PRO A 29 1.25 4.60 6.96
N THR A 30 1.07 3.38 7.46
CA THR A 30 0.06 2.41 7.03
C THR A 30 -1.27 2.94 7.55
N ARG A 31 -1.65 4.11 7.03
CA ARG A 31 -2.81 4.88 7.44
C ARG A 31 -3.99 4.12 6.88
N GLY A 32 -4.91 3.71 7.75
CA GLY A 32 -6.18 3.15 7.31
C GLY A 32 -6.91 4.11 6.34
N PRO A 33 -7.88 3.62 5.57
CA PRO A 33 -8.63 4.43 4.63
C PRO A 33 -9.33 5.58 5.33
N SER A 34 -9.42 6.70 4.64
CA SER A 34 -10.39 7.75 4.96
C SER A 34 -11.82 7.22 4.75
N ARG A 35 -12.81 7.97 5.28
CA ARG A 35 -14.23 7.67 5.05
C ARG A 35 -14.60 7.64 3.57
N ALA A 36 -14.02 8.52 2.77
CA ALA A 36 -14.28 8.57 1.32
C ALA A 36 -13.70 7.34 0.60
N GLU A 37 -12.46 6.97 0.91
CA GLU A 37 -11.82 5.79 0.33
C GLU A 37 -12.54 4.49 0.71
N LEU A 38 -12.97 4.36 1.98
CA LEU A 38 -13.75 3.21 2.42
C LEU A 38 -15.13 3.17 1.75
N ALA A 39 -15.81 4.31 1.65
CA ALA A 39 -17.09 4.41 0.95
C ALA A 39 -16.99 3.99 -0.51
N GLU A 40 -15.94 4.43 -1.20
CA GLU A 40 -15.68 4.07 -2.60
C GLU A 40 -15.41 2.57 -2.74
N ALA A 41 -14.56 2.01 -1.87
CA ALA A 41 -14.26 0.57 -1.85
C ALA A 41 -15.52 -0.27 -1.62
N LEU A 42 -16.35 0.11 -0.65
CA LEU A 42 -17.59 -0.58 -0.34
C LEU A 42 -18.63 -0.40 -1.46
N SER A 43 -18.68 0.76 -2.10
CA SER A 43 -19.64 1.03 -3.18
C SER A 43 -19.36 0.15 -4.40
N ARG A 44 -18.07 -0.04 -4.72
CA ARG A 44 -17.64 -0.95 -5.79
C ARG A 44 -18.06 -2.39 -5.52
N GLU A 45 -17.84 -2.88 -4.30
CA GLU A 45 -18.16 -4.28 -3.96
C GLU A 45 -19.67 -4.50 -3.85
N ALA A 46 -20.41 -3.55 -3.26
CA ALA A 46 -21.85 -3.68 -3.04
C ALA A 46 -22.69 -3.44 -4.30
N GLY A 47 -22.09 -2.92 -5.38
CA GLY A 47 -22.81 -2.53 -6.61
C GLY A 47 -23.80 -1.37 -6.41
N ARG A 48 -23.66 -0.62 -5.31
CA ARG A 48 -24.51 0.53 -4.95
C ARG A 48 -23.69 1.61 -4.26
N THR A 49 -24.10 2.86 -4.40
CA THR A 49 -23.41 3.98 -3.74
C THR A 49 -23.60 3.93 -2.23
N ILE A 50 -22.50 4.03 -1.50
CA ILE A 50 -22.44 4.23 -0.04
C ILE A 50 -21.81 5.60 0.18
N ALA A 51 -22.47 6.47 0.96
CA ALA A 51 -21.93 7.79 1.24
C ALA A 51 -20.87 7.73 2.35
N ALA A 52 -19.83 8.57 2.25
CA ALA A 52 -18.83 8.71 3.30
C ALA A 52 -19.42 9.18 4.64
N SER A 53 -20.56 9.89 4.60
CA SER A 53 -21.34 10.29 5.79
C SER A 53 -22.06 9.13 6.47
N ASP A 54 -22.29 8.01 5.77
CA ASP A 54 -22.86 6.79 6.35
C ASP A 54 -21.77 5.89 6.97
N LEU A 55 -20.54 6.38 7.09
CA LEU A 55 -19.42 5.66 7.69
C LEU A 55 -18.80 6.46 8.83
N ARG A 56 -18.51 5.78 9.95
CA ARG A 56 -17.80 6.38 11.09
C ARG A 56 -16.99 5.35 11.87
N SER A 57 -16.26 5.83 12.87
CA SER A 57 -15.50 5.00 13.81
C SER A 57 -14.55 3.99 13.14
N ILE A 58 -13.98 4.37 12.00
CA ILE A 58 -13.09 3.52 11.20
C ILE A 58 -11.79 3.31 11.97
N ARG A 59 -11.49 2.04 12.26
CA ARG A 59 -10.27 1.60 12.92
C ARG A 59 -9.69 0.43 12.14
N CYS A 60 -8.43 0.52 11.80
CA CYS A 60 -7.76 -0.53 11.04
C CYS A 60 -6.49 -0.98 11.75
N THR A 61 -6.26 -2.28 11.74
CA THR A 61 -5.04 -2.91 12.18
C THR A 61 -4.34 -3.52 10.98
N VAL A 62 -3.07 -3.18 10.79
CA VAL A 62 -2.26 -3.72 9.70
C VAL A 62 -1.91 -5.17 10.02
N GLN A 63 -2.19 -6.07 9.08
CA GLN A 63 -1.78 -7.47 9.11
C GLN A 63 -1.01 -7.80 7.84
N SER A 64 0.32 -7.67 7.91
CA SER A 64 1.25 -7.87 6.80
C SER A 64 0.97 -6.93 5.62
N VAL A 65 0.29 -7.43 4.57
CA VAL A 65 -0.06 -6.68 3.34
C VAL A 65 -1.54 -6.26 3.30
N THR A 66 -2.31 -6.63 4.32
CA THR A 66 -3.74 -6.34 4.43
C THR A 66 -4.05 -5.53 5.68
N TYR A 67 -5.24 -4.95 5.73
CA TYR A 67 -5.73 -4.13 6.82
C TYR A 67 -7.03 -4.74 7.32
N GLU A 68 -7.05 -5.20 8.56
CA GLU A 68 -8.30 -5.60 9.19
C GLU A 68 -8.97 -4.36 9.77
N CYS A 69 -10.02 -3.91 9.11
CA CYS A 69 -10.75 -2.72 9.47
C CYS A 69 -12.08 -3.05 10.12
N ARG A 70 -12.42 -2.26 11.13
CA ARG A 70 -13.74 -2.17 11.74
C ARG A 70 -14.27 -0.77 11.54
N TRP A 71 -15.56 -0.65 11.23
CA TRP A 71 -16.24 0.62 11.06
C TRP A 71 -17.71 0.48 11.45
N GLU A 72 -18.34 1.59 11.76
CA GLU A 72 -19.80 1.64 11.85
C GLU A 72 -20.35 2.14 10.52
N GLN A 73 -21.37 1.45 10.02
CA GLN A 73 -22.09 1.83 8.80
C GLN A 73 -23.55 2.10 9.12
N ARG A 74 -24.10 3.16 8.54
CA ARG A 74 -25.53 3.47 8.64
C ARG A 74 -26.31 2.75 7.55
N ALA A 75 -27.39 2.07 7.95
CA ALA A 75 -28.40 1.50 7.06
C ALA A 75 -29.77 1.72 7.71
N ASP A 76 -30.74 2.23 6.94
CA ASP A 76 -32.11 2.51 7.43
C ASP A 76 -32.12 3.25 8.77
N GLU A 77 -31.32 4.33 8.86
CA GLU A 77 -31.14 5.19 10.04
C GLU A 77 -30.45 4.54 11.26
N ALA A 78 -30.21 3.23 11.24
CA ALA A 78 -29.50 2.52 12.29
C ALA A 78 -28.00 2.41 11.98
N TRP A 79 -27.17 2.55 13.02
CA TRP A 79 -25.74 2.28 12.94
C TRP A 79 -25.45 0.84 13.30
N SER A 80 -24.67 0.14 12.48
CA SER A 80 -24.23 -1.23 12.73
C SER A 80 -22.72 -1.33 12.59
N GLU A 81 -22.07 -2.04 13.51
CA GLU A 81 -20.65 -2.36 13.38
C GLU A 81 -20.44 -3.37 12.24
N ARG A 82 -19.42 -3.11 11.44
CA ARG A 82 -18.99 -3.94 10.31
C ARG A 82 -17.49 -4.13 10.41
N SER A 83 -17.03 -5.24 9.90
CA SER A 83 -15.60 -5.54 9.79
C SER A 83 -15.31 -6.11 8.42
N GLY A 84 -14.09 -5.89 7.93
CA GLY A 84 -13.64 -6.41 6.67
C GLY A 84 -12.14 -6.26 6.53
N ARG A 85 -11.55 -7.15 5.75
CA ARG A 85 -10.17 -7.05 5.34
C ARG A 85 -10.09 -6.15 4.12
N LEU A 86 -9.17 -5.18 4.14
CA LEU A 86 -8.91 -4.32 3.01
C LEU A 86 -7.47 -4.47 2.53
N ALA A 87 -7.29 -4.24 1.25
CA ALA A 87 -5.98 -4.10 0.62
C ALA A 87 -5.93 -2.77 -0.14
N THR A 88 -4.72 -2.22 -0.25
CA THR A 88 -4.42 -1.08 -1.11
C THR A 88 -3.77 -1.61 -2.38
N GLY A 89 -4.29 -1.23 -3.55
CA GLY A 89 -3.72 -1.53 -4.87
C GLY A 89 -3.52 -0.27 -5.70
N GLY A 90 -3.13 -0.43 -6.96
CA GLY A 90 -2.88 0.70 -7.88
C GLY A 90 -4.08 1.64 -8.06
N ASP A 91 -5.30 1.13 -7.89
CA ASP A 91 -6.56 1.90 -8.00
C ASP A 91 -7.18 2.20 -6.62
N GLY A 92 -6.38 2.19 -5.55
CA GLY A 92 -6.80 2.56 -4.20
C GLY A 92 -7.29 1.38 -3.35
N TRP A 93 -8.18 1.68 -2.39
CA TRP A 93 -8.67 0.74 -1.38
C TRP A 93 -9.72 -0.22 -1.93
N ARG A 94 -9.61 -1.50 -1.55
CA ARG A 94 -10.55 -2.55 -1.93
C ARG A 94 -10.78 -3.51 -0.78
N LEU A 95 -11.97 -4.10 -0.71
CA LEU A 95 -12.19 -5.26 0.15
C LEU A 95 -11.37 -6.44 -0.38
N ALA A 96 -10.55 -7.02 0.48
CA ALA A 96 -9.90 -8.28 0.19
C ALA A 96 -10.98 -9.36 0.24
N LYS A 97 -11.22 -10.02 -0.89
CA LYS A 97 -12.09 -11.19 -0.90
C LYS A 97 -11.43 -12.26 -0.04
N ASP A 98 -12.20 -12.89 0.84
CA ASP A 98 -11.74 -14.11 1.47
C ASP A 98 -11.62 -15.13 0.34
N GLU A 99 -10.39 -15.55 0.01
CA GLU A 99 -10.19 -16.71 -0.85
C GLU A 99 -10.66 -17.91 -0.03
N THR A 100 -11.97 -18.20 -0.11
CA THR A 100 -12.56 -19.41 0.44
C THR A 100 -11.81 -20.59 -0.19
N ARG A 101 -10.90 -21.18 0.59
CA ARG A 101 -10.16 -22.38 0.24
C ARG A 101 -11.04 -23.61 0.40
#